data_AF-A0AAV6BNV9-F1
#
_entry.id   AF-A0AAV6BNV9-F1
#
_cell.length_a   1.000
_cell.length_b   1.000
_cell.length_c   1.000
_cell.angle_alpha   90.00
_cell.angle_beta   90.00
_cell.angle_gamma   90.00
#
_symmetry.space_group_name_H-M   'P 1'
#
loop_
_entity.id
_entity.type
_entity.pdbx_description
1 polymer ?
#
loop_
_entity_poly.entity_id
_entity_poly.type
_entity_poly.pdbx_seq_one_letter_code
_entity_poly.pdbx_strand_id
1 'polypeptide(L)'
;MQDTSTCDRLVWNELHTPDSEEVALIRRAIVENGLHTRDAVANAVAEELFRRDCRRTSYLDGFGFFRHWYVAGVKRLLDRLEGTAVRTVHAP
;
A
#
# COMPACT_ATOMS: atom_id res chain seq x y z
N MET A 1 -10.26 16.79 -27.82
CA MET A 1 -10.42 15.97 -26.60
C MET A 1 -9.05 15.88 -25.97
N GLN A 2 -8.80 16.61 -24.88
CA GLN A 2 -7.56 16.48 -24.13
C GLN A 2 -7.67 15.23 -23.27
N ASP A 3 -6.78 14.28 -23.52
CA ASP A 3 -6.59 13.08 -22.71
C ASP A 3 -5.80 13.51 -21.46
N THR A 4 -6.49 14.07 -20.46
CA THR A 4 -5.90 14.31 -19.14
C THR A 4 -5.91 13.00 -18.38
N SER A 5 -5.02 12.07 -18.75
CA SER A 5 -4.61 10.99 -17.86
C SER A 5 -3.80 11.61 -16.73
N THR A 6 -4.49 12.27 -15.80
CA THR A 6 -3.93 12.77 -14.55
C THR A 6 -3.43 11.56 -13.76
N CYS A 7 -2.11 11.37 -13.75
CA CYS A 7 -1.51 10.28 -12.98
C CYS A 7 -1.51 10.66 -11.50
N ASP A 8 -2.51 10.18 -10.77
CA ASP A 8 -2.58 10.26 -9.33
C ASP A 8 -1.36 9.61 -8.68
N ARG A 9 -0.60 10.40 -7.92
CA ARG A 9 0.58 9.95 -7.18
C ARG A 9 0.33 9.95 -5.69
N LEU A 10 0.64 8.85 -5.02
CA LEU A 10 0.70 8.77 -3.57
C LEU A 10 2.02 9.32 -3.05
N VAL A 11 1.91 10.19 -2.06
CA VAL A 11 3.03 10.71 -1.27
C VAL A 11 2.80 10.46 0.21
N TRP A 12 3.88 10.20 0.92
CA TRP A 12 3.86 10.02 2.37
C TRP A 12 4.04 11.36 3.08
N ASN A 13 3.29 11.57 4.17
CA ASN A 13 3.49 12.69 5.07
C ASN A 13 4.61 12.37 6.06
N GLU A 14 5.78 12.98 5.89
CA GLU A 14 6.97 12.74 6.72
C GLU A 14 6.75 13.02 8.22
N LEU A 15 5.75 13.83 8.58
CA LEU A 15 5.41 14.13 9.97
C LEU A 15 4.57 13.02 10.63
N HIS A 16 4.03 12.08 9.85
CA HIS A 16 3.26 10.97 10.40
C HIS A 16 4.18 9.83 10.82
N THR A 17 4.07 9.45 12.10
CA THR A 17 4.77 8.28 12.64
C THR A 17 3.89 7.04 12.47
N PRO A 18 4.38 5.97 11.83
CA PRO A 18 3.59 4.75 11.66
C PRO A 18 3.27 4.14 13.02
N ASP A 19 1.98 3.88 13.26
CA ASP A 19 1.44 3.35 14.52
C ASP A 19 1.21 1.83 14.48
N SER A 20 1.26 1.23 13.29
CA SER A 20 1.13 -0.21 13.07
C SER A 20 2.17 -0.75 12.09
N GLU A 21 2.35 -2.07 12.08
CA GLU A 21 3.25 -2.75 11.14
C GLU A 21 2.81 -2.51 9.68
N GLU A 22 1.51 -2.57 9.40
CA GLU A 22 0.95 -2.32 8.08
C GLU A 22 1.22 -0.89 7.62
N VAL A 23 1.07 0.09 8.53
CA VAL A 23 1.35 1.50 8.24
C VAL A 23 2.85 1.73 8.01
N ALA A 24 3.72 1.05 8.76
CA ALA A 24 5.17 1.09 8.52
C ALA A 24 5.54 0.49 7.16
N LEU A 25 4.88 -0.59 6.74
CA LEU A 25 5.07 -1.19 5.42
C LEU A 25 4.59 -0.27 4.29
N ILE A 26 3.47 0.43 4.48
CA ILE A 26 3.00 1.45 3.51
C ILE A 26 4.02 2.58 3.40
N ARG A 27 4.51 3.12 4.52
CA ARG A 27 5.57 4.14 4.51
C ARG A 27 6.78 3.65 3.75
N ARG A 28 7.27 2.45 4.05
CA ARG A 28 8.42 1.84 3.38
C ARG A 28 8.18 1.68 1.87
N ALA A 29 7.00 1.22 1.47
CA ALA A 29 6.64 1.09 0.06
C ALA A 29 6.68 2.43 -0.69
N ILE A 30 6.21 3.51 -0.07
CA ILE A 30 6.17 4.84 -0.70
C ILE A 30 7.54 5.52 -0.66
N VAL A 31 8.20 5.53 0.50
CA VAL A 31 9.42 6.31 0.77
C VAL A 31 10.68 5.58 0.34
N GLU A 32 10.81 4.29 0.68
CA GLU A 32 12.03 3.53 0.39
C GLU A 32 11.97 2.86 -0.99
N ASN A 33 10.81 2.31 -1.37
CA ASN A 33 10.66 1.60 -2.65
C ASN A 33 10.19 2.52 -3.80
N GLY A 34 9.86 3.79 -3.52
CA GLY A 34 9.43 4.75 -4.54
C GLY A 34 8.12 4.38 -5.25
N LEU A 35 7.22 3.65 -4.58
CA LEU A 35 5.93 3.29 -5.18
C LEU A 35 4.95 4.45 -5.02
N HIS A 36 4.45 4.94 -6.16
CA HIS A 36 3.63 6.15 -6.20
C HIS A 36 2.18 5.90 -6.61
N THR A 37 1.74 4.67 -6.83
CA THR A 37 0.32 4.40 -7.18
C THR A 37 -0.35 3.54 -6.12
N ARG A 38 -1.66 3.76 -5.90
CA ARG A 38 -2.45 2.97 -4.93
C ARG A 38 -2.31 1.48 -5.18
N ASP A 39 -2.42 1.06 -6.44
CA ASP A 39 -2.31 -0.37 -6.79
C ASP A 39 -0.89 -0.91 -6.57
N ALA A 40 0.16 -0.18 -6.93
CA ALA A 40 1.53 -0.65 -6.71
C ALA A 40 1.83 -0.80 -5.22
N VAL A 41 1.48 0.21 -4.41
CA VAL A 41 1.66 0.18 -2.95
C VAL A 41 0.85 -0.97 -2.34
N ALA A 42 -0.43 -1.10 -2.69
CA ALA A 42 -1.29 -2.15 -2.14
C ALA A 42 -0.80 -3.55 -2.48
N ASN A 43 -0.37 -3.80 -3.72
CA ASN A 43 0.17 -5.09 -4.12
C ASN A 43 1.47 -5.43 -3.38
N ALA A 44 2.41 -4.48 -3.28
CA ALA A 44 3.69 -4.72 -2.63
C ALA A 44 3.54 -4.98 -1.13
N VAL A 45 2.73 -4.19 -0.43
CA VAL A 45 2.48 -4.36 1.01
C VAL A 45 1.72 -5.66 1.27
N ALA A 46 0.71 -5.97 0.47
CA ALA A 46 -0.05 -7.22 0.60
C ALA A 46 0.84 -8.46 0.41
N GLU A 47 1.77 -8.42 -0.55
CA GLU A 47 2.72 -9.51 -0.78
C GLU A 47 3.68 -9.68 0.41
N GLU A 48 4.19 -8.59 0.97
CA GLU A 48 5.07 -8.64 2.13
C GLU A 48 4.36 -9.17 3.38
N LEU A 49 3.14 -8.70 3.67
CA LEU A 49 2.31 -9.21 4.77
C LEU A 49 2.04 -10.72 4.61
N PHE A 50 1.63 -11.12 3.41
CA PHE A 50 1.39 -12.52 3.10
C PHE A 50 2.65 -13.37 3.29
N ARG A 51 3.81 -12.92 2.80
CA ARG A 51 5.09 -13.63 2.98
C ARG A 51 5.46 -13.77 4.46
N ARG A 52 5.20 -12.76 5.29
CA ARG A 52 5.44 -12.81 6.74
C ARG A 52 4.53 -13.83 7.42
N ASP A 53 3.25 -13.82 7.11
CA ASP A 53 2.29 -14.76 7.71
C ASP A 53 2.52 -16.21 7.26
N CYS A 54 2.90 -16.45 6.00
CA CYS A 54 3.31 -17.79 5.54
C CYS A 54 4.54 -18.30 6.30
N ARG A 55 5.54 -17.45 6.56
CA ARG A 55 6.72 -17.82 7.37
C ARG A 55 6.33 -18.16 8.80
N ARG A 56 5.35 -17.45 9.37
CA ARG A 56 4.87 -17.65 10.74
C ARG A 56 4.03 -18.92 10.92
N THR A 57 3.25 -19.29 9.91
CA THR A 57 2.27 -20.37 10.01
C THR A 57 2.69 -21.67 9.32
N SER A 58 3.83 -21.69 8.63
CA SER A 58 4.28 -22.80 7.77
C SER A 58 3.24 -23.24 6.73
N TYR A 59 2.29 -22.36 6.41
CA TYR A 59 1.12 -22.64 5.59
C TYR A 59 1.35 -22.09 4.18
N LEU A 60 1.43 -22.99 3.18
CA LEU A 60 1.67 -22.63 1.77
C LEU A 60 0.44 -22.83 0.87
N ASP A 61 -0.65 -23.37 1.40
CA ASP A 61 -1.84 -23.72 0.61
C ASP A 61 -2.84 -22.55 0.58
N GLY A 62 -3.11 -21.98 -0.59
CA GLY A 62 -4.10 -20.89 -0.79
C GLY A 62 -3.56 -19.54 -1.29
N PHE A 63 -2.33 -19.49 -1.82
CA PHE A 63 -1.60 -18.29 -2.26
C PHE A 63 -2.44 -17.24 -3.04
N GLY A 64 -3.37 -17.67 -3.89
CA GLY A 64 -4.19 -16.75 -4.70
C GLY A 64 -5.35 -16.10 -3.96
N PHE A 65 -6.13 -16.86 -3.18
CA PHE A 65 -7.35 -16.36 -2.55
C PHE A 65 -7.03 -15.41 -1.40
N PHE A 66 -6.00 -15.72 -0.60
CA PHE A 66 -5.59 -14.87 0.52
C PHE A 66 -5.00 -13.55 0.06
N ARG A 67 -4.19 -13.54 -1.01
CA ARG A 67 -3.55 -12.31 -1.53
C ARG A 67 -4.57 -11.23 -1.90
N HIS A 68 -5.70 -11.60 -2.51
CA HIS A 68 -6.76 -10.62 -2.81
C HIS A 68 -7.35 -9.97 -1.55
N TRP A 69 -7.49 -10.74 -0.47
CA TRP A 69 -7.97 -10.22 0.81
C TRP A 69 -6.97 -9.22 1.42
N TYR A 70 -5.66 -9.53 1.37
CA TYR A 70 -4.61 -8.59 1.81
C TYR A 70 -4.61 -7.31 0.97
N VAL A 71 -4.71 -7.40 -0.36
CA VAL A 71 -4.77 -6.20 -1.23
C VAL A 71 -6.00 -5.34 -0.89
N ALA A 72 -7.17 -5.95 -0.70
CA ALA A 72 -8.36 -5.21 -0.30
C ALA A 72 -8.21 -4.56 1.09
N GLY A 73 -7.57 -5.25 2.04
CA GLY A 73 -7.24 -4.73 3.35
C GLY A 73 -6.31 -3.51 3.29
N VAL A 74 -5.23 -3.61 2.52
CA VAL A 74 -4.28 -2.50 2.34
C VAL A 74 -4.92 -1.32 1.62
N LYS A 75 -5.76 -1.54 0.61
CA LYS A 75 -6.51 -0.45 -0.05
C LYS A 75 -7.41 0.29 0.94
N ARG A 76 -8.17 -0.43 1.75
CA ARG A 76 -9.00 0.18 2.82
C ARG A 76 -8.15 0.93 3.85
N LEU A 77 -6.96 0.45 4.16
CA LEU A 77 -6.04 1.15 5.05
C LEU A 77 -5.52 2.44 4.40
N LEU A 78 -5.11 2.40 3.14
CA LEU A 78 -4.74 3.60 2.38
C LEU A 78 -5.88 4.62 2.33
N ASP A 79 -7.14 4.17 2.21
CA ASP A 79 -8.31 5.07 2.25
C ASP A 79 -8.48 5.76 3.62
N ARG A 80 -8.18 5.06 4.72
CA ARG A 80 -8.20 5.65 6.08
C ARG A 80 -7.05 6.61 6.34
N LEU A 81 -5.89 6.35 5.73
CA LEU A 81 -4.69 7.17 5.86
C LEU A 81 -4.69 8.38 4.95
N GLU A 82 -5.60 8.43 3.96
CA GLU A 82 -5.74 9.56 3.06
C GLU A 82 -6.01 10.86 3.83
N GLY A 83 -5.25 11.90 3.52
CA GLY A 83 -5.34 13.21 4.18
C GLY A 83 -4.55 13.32 5.49
N THR A 84 -4.17 12.21 6.13
CA THR A 84 -3.37 12.20 7.37
C THR A 84 -1.93 11.79 7.11
N ALA A 85 -1.70 10.52 6.81
CA ALA A 85 -0.39 9.92 6.57
C ALA A 85 -0.04 9.82 5.09
N VAL A 86 -1.05 9.67 4.23
CA VAL A 86 -0.90 9.53 2.78
C VAL A 86 -1.70 10.64 2.11
N ARG A 87 -1.17 11.18 1.01
CA ARG A 87 -1.91 12.13 0.17
C ARG A 87 -1.77 11.74 -1.29
N THR A 88 -2.86 11.88 -2.03
CA THR A 88 -2.87 11.78 -3.47
C THR A 88 -2.62 13.16 -4.06
N VAL A 89 -1.53 13.31 -4.80
CA VAL A 89 -1.20 14.52 -5.56
C VAL A 89 -1.47 14.27 -7.02
N HIS A 90 -2.23 15.17 -7.63
CA HIS A 90 -2.48 15.16 -9.07
C HIS A 90 -1.32 15.90 -9.75
N ALA A 91 -0.66 15.24 -10.71
CA ALA A 91 0.31 15.92 -11.56
C ALA A 91 -0.43 16.91 -12.50
N PRO A 92 0.08 18.14 -12.69
CA PRO A 92 -0.54 19.15 -13.56
C PRO A 92 -0.50 18.77 -15.05
#